data_AF-A0A659UGB2-F1
#
_entry.id   AF-A0A659UGB2-F1
#
_cell.length_a   1.000
_cell.length_b   1.000
_cell.length_c   1.000
_cell.angle_alpha   90.00
_cell.angle_beta   90.00
_cell.angle_gamma   90.00
#
_symmetry.space_group_name_H-M   'P 1'
#
loop_
_entity.id
_entity.type
_entity.pdbx_description
1 polymer ?
#
loop_
_entity_poly.entity_id
_entity_poly.type
_entity_poly.pdbx_seq_one_letter_code
_entity_poly.pdbx_strand_id
1 'polypeptide(L)'
;ANRRGYWSLWIFLILFVLSLFAEFIANDKPIIASYKGEILFPVMVAYPEEKFGGFYAVTDYRDPVIQDEINAHGWMIWPPIRYSYQTVNNAIPEAAPAK
;
A
#
# COMPACT_ATOMS: atom_id res chain seq x y z
N ALA A 1 21.54 16.83 -34.69
CA ALA A 1 20.33 16.01 -34.43
C ALA A 1 20.12 15.86 -32.92
N ASN A 2 18.87 15.94 -32.44
CA ASN A 2 18.47 16.35 -31.09
C ASN A 2 18.91 15.43 -29.94
N ARG A 3 20.16 15.55 -29.47
CA ARG A 3 20.66 14.82 -28.27
C ARG A 3 19.80 15.05 -27.02
N ARG A 4 19.24 16.26 -26.88
CA ARG A 4 18.35 16.61 -25.76
C ARG A 4 17.00 15.87 -25.84
N GLY A 5 16.45 15.72 -27.04
CA GLY A 5 15.18 14.99 -27.24
C GLY A 5 15.27 13.51 -26.88
N TYR A 6 16.42 12.87 -27.16
CA TYR A 6 16.64 11.48 -26.78
C TYR A 6 16.73 11.28 -25.26
N TRP A 7 17.44 12.18 -24.55
CA TRP A 7 17.48 12.17 -23.08
C TRP A 7 16.11 12.44 -22.46
N SER A 8 15.38 13.43 -22.98
CA SER A 8 14.01 13.72 -22.53
C SER A 8 13.08 12.52 -22.75
N LEU A 9 13.20 11.82 -23.87
CA LEU A 9 12.43 10.60 -24.13
C LEU A 9 12.71 9.51 -23.09
N TRP A 10 13.99 9.27 -22.76
CA TRP A 10 14.35 8.26 -21.76
C TRP A 10 13.88 8.63 -20.35
N ILE A 11 14.06 9.88 -19.93
CA ILE A 11 13.55 10.35 -18.63
C ILE A 11 12.04 10.19 -18.58
N PHE A 12 11.34 10.62 -19.64
CA PHE A 12 9.88 10.46 -19.74
C PHE A 12 9.48 8.98 -19.69
N LEU A 13 10.17 8.10 -20.41
CA LEU A 13 9.85 6.68 -20.45
C LEU A 13 10.03 6.03 -19.07
N ILE A 14 11.10 6.38 -18.35
CA ILE A 14 11.31 5.90 -16.98
C ILE A 14 10.19 6.39 -16.07
N LEU A 15 9.88 7.69 -16.08
CA LEU A 15 8.79 8.24 -15.26
C LEU A 15 7.44 7.63 -15.61
N PHE A 16 7.18 7.42 -16.90
CA PHE A 16 5.94 6.81 -17.39
C PHE A 16 5.81 5.36 -16.93
N VAL A 17 6.87 4.55 -17.09
CA VAL A 17 6.87 3.16 -16.61
C VAL A 17 6.68 3.12 -15.10
N LEU A 18 7.40 3.95 -14.33
CA LEU A 18 7.21 4.03 -12.87
C LEU A 18 5.77 4.43 -12.49
N SER A 19 5.13 5.31 -13.27
CA SER A 19 3.74 5.71 -13.02
C SER A 19 2.72 4.60 -13.27
N LEU A 20 2.96 3.71 -14.24
CA LEU A 20 2.09 2.56 -14.50
C LEU A 20 2.14 1.54 -13.36
N PHE A 21 3.30 1.42 -12.70
CA PHE A 21 3.50 0.55 -11.54
C PHE A 21 3.46 1.32 -10.21
N ALA A 22 2.84 2.51 -10.18
CA ALA A 22 2.76 3.34 -8.98
C ALA A 22 2.09 2.59 -7.83
N GLU A 23 1.04 1.81 -8.09
CA GLU A 23 0.33 1.00 -7.08
C GLU A 23 1.21 -0.06 -6.41
N PHE A 24 2.34 -0.45 -7.02
CA PHE A 24 3.33 -1.37 -6.43
C PHE A 24 4.49 -0.65 -5.73
N ILE A 25 4.66 0.64 -6.00
CA ILE A 25 5.72 1.47 -5.41
C ILE A 25 5.19 2.29 -4.23
N ALA A 26 3.94 2.72 -4.33
CA ALA A 26 3.21 3.57 -3.40
C ALA A 26 1.81 3.01 -3.17
N ASN A 27 1.61 2.35 -2.02
CA ASN A 27 0.32 1.76 -1.64
C ASN A 27 0.16 1.77 -0.12
N ASP A 28 -1.07 1.85 0.36
CA ASP A 28 -1.39 1.62 1.77
C ASP A 28 -1.59 0.15 2.14
N LYS A 29 -1.48 -0.75 1.16
CA LYS A 29 -1.55 -2.20 1.35
C LYS A 29 -0.21 -2.88 1.06
N PRO A 30 0.12 -3.98 1.74
CA PRO A 30 1.29 -4.77 1.40
C PRO A 30 1.07 -5.50 0.06
N ILE A 31 2.14 -5.67 -0.71
CA ILE A 31 2.11 -6.37 -2.00
C ILE A 31 1.77 -7.84 -1.78
N ILE A 32 2.41 -8.45 -0.78
CA ILE A 32 2.20 -9.84 -0.37
C ILE A 32 2.16 -9.89 1.16
N ALA A 33 1.28 -10.73 1.71
CA ALA A 33 1.27 -11.08 3.12
C ALA A 33 1.17 -12.59 3.29
N SER A 34 1.88 -13.16 4.26
CA SER A 34 1.62 -14.51 4.74
C SER A 34 0.90 -14.41 6.08
N TYR A 35 -0.16 -15.19 6.26
CA TYR A 35 -0.93 -15.22 7.50
C TYR A 35 -1.51 -16.62 7.74
N LYS A 36 -1.18 -17.22 8.89
CA LYS A 36 -1.65 -18.56 9.32
C LYS A 36 -1.44 -19.65 8.25
N GLY A 37 -0.35 -19.54 7.47
CA GLY A 37 0.02 -20.49 6.42
C GLY A 37 -0.57 -20.20 5.03
N GLU A 38 -1.42 -19.18 4.88
CA GLU A 38 -1.95 -18.72 3.59
C GLU A 38 -1.10 -17.56 3.03
N ILE A 39 -0.93 -17.52 1.72
CA ILE A 39 -0.31 -16.37 1.01
C ILE A 39 -1.42 -15.52 0.42
N LEU A 40 -1.43 -14.25 0.80
CA LEU A 40 -2.40 -13.24 0.42
C LEU A 40 -1.74 -12.21 -0.50
N PHE A 41 -2.52 -11.62 -1.40
CA PHE A 41 -2.09 -10.53 -2.28
C PHE A 41 -2.96 -9.27 -2.07
N PRO A 42 -2.76 -8.50 -0.99
CA PRO A 42 -3.67 -7.41 -0.62
C PRO A 42 -3.75 -6.25 -1.61
N VAL A 43 -2.73 -6.06 -2.46
CA VAL A 43 -2.78 -5.09 -3.58
C VAL A 43 -3.79 -5.51 -4.65
N MET A 44 -4.06 -6.81 -4.81
CA MET A 44 -4.96 -7.33 -5.85
C MET A 44 -6.34 -7.71 -5.31
N VAL A 45 -6.42 -8.08 -4.03
CA VAL A 45 -7.64 -8.60 -3.39
C VAL A 45 -7.92 -7.84 -2.09
N ALA A 46 -9.13 -7.32 -1.96
CA ALA A 46 -9.61 -6.74 -0.71
C ALA A 46 -10.02 -7.86 0.25
N TYR A 47 -9.27 -8.02 1.35
CA TYR A 47 -9.63 -8.96 2.41
C TYR A 47 -10.40 -8.22 3.52
N PRO A 48 -11.47 -8.82 4.06
CA PRO A 48 -12.18 -8.27 5.20
C PRO A 48 -11.32 -8.35 6.46
N GLU A 49 -11.47 -7.38 7.35
CA GLU A 49 -10.65 -7.28 8.55
C GLU A 49 -10.97 -8.38 9.57
N GLU A 50 -12.17 -8.95 9.49
CA GLU A 50 -12.58 -10.16 10.25
C GLU A 50 -11.60 -11.32 10.07
N LYS A 51 -10.91 -11.42 8.93
CA LYS A 51 -9.87 -12.42 8.68
C LYS A 51 -8.70 -12.30 9.67
N PHE A 52 -8.42 -11.07 10.12
CA PHE A 52 -7.36 -10.72 11.06
C PHE A 52 -7.91 -10.43 12.46
N GLY A 53 -9.17 -10.78 12.74
CA GLY A 53 -9.79 -10.58 14.06
C GLY A 53 -10.36 -9.18 14.30
N GLY A 54 -10.44 -8.32 13.27
CA GLY A 54 -11.12 -7.03 13.33
C GLY A 54 -12.60 -7.09 12.92
N PHE A 55 -13.20 -5.93 12.67
CA PHE A 55 -14.65 -5.81 12.41
C PHE A 55 -15.00 -5.03 11.13
N TYR A 56 -14.02 -4.40 10.47
CA TYR A 56 -14.30 -3.60 9.28
C TYR A 56 -14.39 -4.46 8.01
N ALA A 57 -15.18 -3.97 7.04
CA ALA A 57 -15.39 -4.64 5.75
C ALA A 57 -14.12 -4.68 4.88
N VAL A 58 -13.20 -3.73 5.09
CA VAL A 58 -11.92 -3.64 4.38
C VAL A 58 -10.83 -3.48 5.43
N THR A 59 -9.80 -4.32 5.34
CA THR A 59 -8.67 -4.30 6.27
C THR A 59 -7.82 -3.04 6.10
N ASP A 60 -7.58 -2.29 7.18
CA ASP A 60 -6.49 -1.32 7.26
C ASP A 60 -5.19 -2.00 7.72
N TYR A 61 -4.30 -2.30 6.78
CA TYR A 61 -3.00 -2.92 7.07
C TYR A 61 -2.03 -1.97 7.79
N ARG A 62 -2.36 -0.69 7.90
CA ARG A 62 -1.56 0.30 8.62
C ARG A 62 -1.92 0.40 10.10
N ASP A 63 -3.05 -0.19 10.51
CA ASP A 63 -3.43 -0.28 11.90
C ASP A 63 -2.39 -1.13 12.67
N PRO A 64 -1.80 -0.62 13.77
CA PRO A 64 -0.87 -1.37 14.61
C PRO A 64 -1.43 -2.72 15.07
N VAL A 65 -2.72 -2.81 15.39
CA VAL A 65 -3.35 -4.06 15.87
C VAL A 65 -3.32 -5.13 14.79
N ILE A 66 -3.65 -4.74 13.55
CA ILE A 66 -3.63 -5.65 12.40
C ILE A 66 -2.19 -6.05 12.05
N GLN A 67 -1.25 -5.11 12.13
CA GLN A 67 0.16 -5.42 11.88
C GLN A 67 0.72 -6.41 12.89
N ASP A 68 0.43 -6.21 14.17
CA ASP A 68 0.91 -7.09 15.24
C ASP A 68 0.31 -8.48 15.11
N GLU A 69 -0.99 -8.62 14.80
CA GLU A 69 -1.64 -9.92 14.55
C GLU A 69 -1.02 -10.64 13.34
N ILE A 70 -0.81 -9.94 12.22
CA ILE A 70 -0.21 -10.56 11.03
C ILE A 70 1.24 -10.96 11.29
N ASN A 71 2.03 -10.11 11.97
CA ASN A 71 3.43 -10.40 12.28
C ASN A 71 3.57 -11.52 13.32
N ALA A 72 2.61 -11.69 14.23
CA ALA A 72 2.57 -12.80 15.17
C ALA A 72 2.30 -14.15 14.49
N HIS A 73 1.61 -14.14 13.35
CA HIS A 73 1.17 -15.34 12.63
C HIS A 73 1.70 -15.46 11.20
N GLY A 74 2.70 -14.64 10.83
CA GLY A 74 3.18 -14.54 9.47
C GLY A 74 4.06 -13.30 9.23
N TRP A 75 3.98 -12.73 8.03
CA TRP A 75 4.83 -11.62 7.60
C TRP A 75 4.19 -10.83 6.46
N MET A 76 4.69 -9.62 6.20
CA MET A 76 4.21 -8.76 5.11
C MET A 76 5.37 -8.14 4.34
N ILE A 77 5.24 -8.08 3.01
CA ILE A 77 6.14 -7.34 2.13
C ILE A 77 5.41 -6.09 1.65
N TRP A 78 5.96 -4.94 2.01
CA TRP A 78 5.39 -3.65 1.71
C TRP A 78 6.05 -3.00 0.50
N PRO A 79 5.31 -2.16 -0.23
CA PRO A 79 5.92 -1.23 -1.18
C PRO A 79 6.87 -0.26 -0.45
N PRO A 80 7.86 0.33 -1.15
CA PRO A 80 8.77 1.33 -0.59
C PRO A 80 8.04 2.52 0.05
N ILE A 81 6.92 2.94 -0.54
CA ILE A 81 6.09 4.04 -0.04
C ILE A 81 4.78 3.44 0.47
N ARG A 82 4.54 3.51 1.79
CA ARG A 82 3.36 2.90 2.42
C ARG A 82 2.12 3.80 2.44
N TYR A 83 1.99 4.67 1.44
CA TYR A 83 0.91 5.64 1.33
C TYR A 83 0.33 5.58 -0.09
N SER A 84 -0.99 5.64 -0.15
CA SER A 84 -1.78 5.86 -1.36
C SER A 84 -2.46 7.24 -1.28
N TYR A 85 -2.95 7.73 -2.42
CA TYR A 85 -3.71 8.98 -2.48
C TYR A 85 -5.04 8.94 -1.72
N GLN A 86 -5.54 7.74 -1.40
CA GLN A 86 -6.77 7.52 -0.62
C GLN A 86 -6.50 7.22 0.86
N THR A 87 -5.25 7.15 1.29
CA THR A 87 -4.92 6.79 2.66
C THR A 87 -5.49 7.80 3.65
N VAL A 88 -6.24 7.29 4.62
CA VAL A 88 -6.83 8.10 5.69
C VAL A 88 -5.72 8.70 6.57
N ASN A 89 -5.78 10.02 6.80
CA ASN A 89 -4.85 10.69 7.68
C ASN A 89 -5.29 10.55 9.15
N ASN A 90 -4.67 9.62 9.87
CA ASN A 90 -4.93 9.39 11.29
C ASN A 90 -4.06 10.27 12.21
N ALA A 91 -3.17 11.11 11.66
CA ALA A 91 -2.27 11.99 12.44
C ALA A 91 -2.88 13.38 12.72
N ILE A 92 -4.20 13.51 12.63
CA ILE A 92 -4.90 14.76 12.97
C ILE A 92 -5.12 14.75 14.49
N PRO A 93 -4.74 15.82 15.22
CA PRO A 93 -4.90 15.88 16.68
C PRO A 93 -6.37 15.92 17.13
N GLU A 94 -7.31 16.10 16.19
CA GLU A 94 -8.75 16.16 16.42
C GLU A 94 -9.46 15.24 15.43
N ALA A 95 -10.57 14.61 15.85
CA ALA A 95 -11.34 13.73 15.00
C ALA A 95 -11.95 14.51 13.81
N ALA A 96 -11.79 14.00 12.60
CA ALA A 96 -12.41 14.60 11.43
C ALA A 96 -13.95 14.50 11.51
N PRO A 97 -14.70 15.54 11.10
CA PRO A 97 -14.25 16.83 10.56
C PRO A 97 -13.85 17.83 11.67
N ALA A 98 -12.62 18.32 11.62
CA ALA A 98 -12.20 19.47 12.40
C ALA A 98 -12.81 20.76 11.79
N LYS A 99 -13.23 21.70 12.65
CA LYS A 99 -13.88 22.96 12.26
C LYS A 99 -12.90 24.03 11.80
#